data_AF-A0A812MEA7-F1
#
_entry.id   AF-A0A812MEA7-F1
#
_cell.length_a   1.000
_cell.length_b   1.000
_cell.length_c   1.000
_cell.angle_alpha   90.00
_cell.angle_beta   90.00
_cell.angle_gamma   90.00
#
_symmetry.space_group_name_H-M   'P 1'
#
loop_
_entity.id
_entity.type
_entity.pdbx_description
1 polymer ?
#
loop_
_entity_poly.entity_id
_entity_poly.type
_entity_poly.pdbx_seq_one_letter_code
_entity_poly.pdbx_strand_id
1 'polypeptide(L)'
;MVTKNSSAYWLGDQNLDSLQRLYGIAFPNDKLLKLGQKDGKEYKKLLEEAAKRDHRNIAKQQELLMFHPVMSPGCCFWFPMGTRIYNKLIDFMRSEYRLRGFQEVVTPNMYDSRLFKCSGHYQNYRSDMYSLDVETQEWMLKPMNCPGHFVMFDSRVRSYKELPLRYADFGVLHRNEASGALTGLTRVRRFQQDDGHIFCRPDQIKSEVASALDFLDFVYKIFGFEASYALSTRPVKALGSKEIWDNAEVQLKAALDQSGREWSLNPGDGAFYGPKIDIRLQDAMKRKHQCGTIQLDFNGPIRFNLQYRAEGVDENAEEEGNGEFKGAEEKNDTGEVMWREGRLKNGFERPVIIHRAILGSIERMSAILMEHYAGKWPFWLSPRQVQVVPVGTQFSEYALWVVRQLQIHGFYAEAETSGKTLNKKVREAQLAQWNYIAVVGAEEQTSLSVNLRSRESAQALGSFSMMDFIAKLDSEAMPSSQPLRQFEPFQGRLPETKKPEPEASKQKGQKGSLQLRKANSDRFASLSVEEDVEGFLESHPYVKGFSPSKADVELFDQLCESGVPETPNLKRWFDHIESFPSAERAQWVTA
;
A
#
# COMPACT_ATOMS: atom_id res chain seq x y z
N MET A 1 -29.51 27.18 24.96
CA MET A 1 -28.11 27.67 24.98
C MET A 1 -27.65 27.85 23.54
N VAL A 2 -27.20 29.05 23.15
CA VAL A 2 -26.58 29.28 21.83
C VAL A 2 -25.14 28.79 21.88
N THR A 3 -24.70 28.02 20.88
CA THR A 3 -23.40 27.33 20.87
C THR A 3 -22.42 27.88 19.83
N LYS A 4 -22.92 28.33 18.68
CA LYS A 4 -22.10 28.81 17.56
C LYS A 4 -22.95 29.69 16.64
N ASN A 5 -22.32 30.62 15.93
CA ASN A 5 -22.89 31.27 14.75
C ASN A 5 -22.09 30.92 13.49
N SER A 6 -22.76 30.87 12.33
CA SER A 6 -22.13 30.76 11.01
C SER A 6 -22.98 31.46 9.96
N SER A 7 -22.51 31.54 8.72
CA SER A 7 -23.33 31.88 7.55
C SER A 7 -23.67 30.62 6.76
N ALA A 8 -24.75 30.67 5.99
CA ALA A 8 -25.14 29.67 5.00
C ALA A 8 -25.93 30.35 3.89
N TYR A 9 -25.88 29.84 2.67
CA TYR A 9 -26.69 30.37 1.57
C TYR A 9 -28.04 29.67 1.50
N TRP A 10 -29.09 30.38 1.08
CA TRP A 10 -30.41 29.78 0.86
C TRP A 10 -30.32 28.63 -0.14
N LEU A 11 -30.90 27.47 0.22
CA LEU A 11 -30.79 26.19 -0.52
C LEU A 11 -29.36 25.70 -0.82
N GLY A 12 -28.33 26.30 -0.22
CA GLY A 12 -26.93 26.01 -0.53
C GLY A 12 -26.42 26.64 -1.84
N ASP A 13 -27.21 27.49 -2.50
CA ASP A 13 -26.85 28.16 -3.75
C ASP A 13 -26.18 29.51 -3.46
N GLN A 14 -24.95 29.68 -3.92
CA GLN A 14 -24.15 30.90 -3.69
C GLN A 14 -24.71 32.15 -4.38
N ASN A 15 -25.60 31.97 -5.37
CA ASN A 15 -26.26 33.08 -6.06
C ASN A 15 -27.48 33.61 -5.29
N LEU A 16 -27.90 32.94 -4.22
CA LEU A 16 -29.04 33.32 -3.39
C LEU A 16 -28.58 33.99 -2.10
N ASP A 17 -29.55 34.48 -1.31
CA ASP A 17 -29.28 35.26 -0.12
C ASP A 17 -28.40 34.51 0.90
N SER A 18 -27.45 35.25 1.48
CA SER A 18 -26.66 34.80 2.62
C SER A 18 -27.47 34.93 3.91
N LEU A 19 -27.62 33.82 4.62
CA LEU A 19 -28.37 33.71 5.85
C LEU A 19 -27.43 33.53 7.04
N GLN A 20 -27.77 34.15 8.17
CA GLN A 20 -27.07 33.94 9.42
C GLN A 20 -27.67 32.73 10.17
N ARG A 21 -26.84 31.72 10.42
CA ARG A 21 -27.22 30.49 11.11
C ARG A 21 -26.75 30.56 12.57
N LEU A 22 -27.70 30.50 13.50
CA LEU A 22 -27.43 30.38 14.93
C LEU A 22 -27.68 28.94 15.37
N TYR A 23 -26.65 28.29 15.92
CA TYR A 23 -26.75 26.96 16.51
C TYR A 23 -27.12 27.09 17.98
N GLY A 24 -28.08 26.27 18.42
CA GLY A 24 -28.47 26.21 19.81
C GLY A 24 -28.90 24.81 20.21
N ILE A 25 -28.73 24.51 21.49
CA ILE A 25 -29.23 23.28 22.13
C ILE A 25 -30.22 23.70 23.20
N ALA A 26 -31.36 23.01 23.25
CA ALA A 26 -32.39 23.16 24.26
C ALA A 26 -32.58 21.83 25.01
N PHE A 27 -32.96 21.92 26.29
CA PHE A 27 -33.22 20.76 27.14
C PHE A 27 -34.65 20.83 27.68
N PRO A 28 -35.33 19.68 27.91
CA PRO A 28 -36.76 19.64 28.28
C PRO A 28 -37.10 20.28 29.63
N ASN A 29 -36.14 20.37 30.55
CA ASN A 29 -36.34 21.05 31.82
C ASN A 29 -35.04 21.63 32.37
N ASP A 30 -35.19 22.57 33.30
CA ASP A 30 -34.08 23.30 33.90
C ASP A 30 -33.17 22.39 34.75
N LYS A 31 -33.69 21.25 35.23
CA LYS A 31 -32.91 20.18 35.87
C LYS A 31 -31.98 19.46 34.90
N LEU A 32 -32.39 19.23 33.65
CA LEU A 32 -31.59 18.65 32.56
C LEU A 32 -30.68 19.69 31.90
N LEU A 33 -31.05 20.98 31.94
CA LEU A 33 -30.12 22.07 31.63
C LEU A 33 -29.05 22.20 32.73
N LYS A 34 -29.39 21.97 34.00
CA LYS A 34 -28.46 22.00 35.14
C LYS A 34 -27.64 20.71 35.29
N LEU A 35 -28.22 19.54 35.00
CA LEU A 35 -27.49 18.28 34.76
C LEU A 35 -26.59 18.51 33.56
N GLY A 36 -27.13 18.98 32.43
CA GLY A 36 -26.42 19.53 31.27
C GLY A 36 -25.58 20.79 31.52
N GLN A 37 -25.42 21.28 32.76
CA GLN A 37 -24.44 22.28 33.24
C GLN A 37 -23.41 21.64 34.20
N LYS A 38 -23.73 20.51 34.84
CA LYS A 38 -22.81 19.60 35.54
C LYS A 38 -22.13 18.67 34.52
N ASP A 39 -22.90 17.89 33.77
CA ASP A 39 -22.66 17.38 32.42
C ASP A 39 -22.47 18.49 31.39
N GLY A 40 -22.69 19.76 31.74
CA GLY A 40 -22.34 20.92 30.90
C GLY A 40 -20.99 21.51 31.16
N LYS A 41 -20.46 21.33 32.37
CA LYS A 41 -19.02 21.38 32.58
C LYS A 41 -18.40 20.20 31.87
N GLU A 42 -19.00 19.01 31.89
CA GLU A 42 -18.54 17.90 31.06
C GLU A 42 -18.74 18.15 29.56
N TYR A 43 -19.84 18.75 29.11
CA TYR A 43 -20.11 19.05 27.71
C TYR A 43 -19.27 20.21 27.22
N LYS A 44 -19.05 21.25 28.04
CA LYS A 44 -18.05 22.29 27.77
C LYS A 44 -16.65 21.70 27.77
N LYS A 45 -16.33 20.79 28.69
CA LYS A 45 -15.05 20.06 28.71
C LYS A 45 -14.90 19.15 27.49
N LEU A 46 -15.96 18.51 27.01
CA LEU A 46 -16.01 17.72 25.78
C LEU A 46 -15.84 18.63 24.56
N LEU A 47 -16.46 19.81 24.54
CA LEU A 47 -16.27 20.81 23.49
C LEU A 47 -14.84 21.39 23.51
N GLU A 48 -14.27 21.64 24.70
CA GLU A 48 -12.90 22.10 24.88
C GLU A 48 -11.89 21.01 24.49
N GLU A 49 -12.13 19.75 24.87
CA GLU A 49 -11.35 18.60 24.46
C GLU A 49 -11.47 18.37 22.95
N ALA A 50 -12.65 18.52 22.37
CA ALA A 50 -12.87 18.46 20.93
C ALA A 50 -12.16 19.59 20.20
N ALA A 51 -12.19 20.81 20.73
CA ALA A 51 -11.48 21.96 20.17
C ALA A 51 -9.95 21.78 20.25
N LYS A 52 -9.44 21.17 21.32
CA LYS A 52 -8.00 20.81 21.44
C LYS A 52 -7.60 19.72 20.45
N ARG A 53 -8.52 18.79 20.17
CA ARG A 53 -8.30 17.69 19.21
C ARG A 53 -8.48 18.08 17.76
N ASP A 54 -9.09 19.23 17.47
CA ASP A 54 -9.31 19.71 16.11
C ASP A 54 -8.03 19.65 15.26
N HIS A 55 -8.09 18.91 14.15
CA HIS A 55 -6.92 18.66 13.31
C HIS A 55 -6.27 19.96 12.82
N ARG A 56 -7.02 21.06 12.66
CA ARG A 56 -6.48 22.35 12.21
C ARG A 56 -5.56 22.98 13.25
N ASN A 57 -5.89 22.82 14.53
CA ASN A 57 -5.07 23.29 15.63
C ASN A 57 -3.80 22.45 15.78
N ILE A 58 -3.95 21.12 15.72
CA ILE A 58 -2.82 20.16 15.80
C ILE A 58 -1.87 20.37 14.62
N ALA A 59 -2.41 20.46 13.40
CA ALA A 59 -1.66 20.70 12.18
C ALA A 59 -0.77 21.95 12.29
N LYS A 60 -1.32 23.04 12.85
CA LYS A 60 -0.56 24.28 13.08
C LYS A 60 0.50 24.10 14.16
N GLN A 61 0.16 23.48 15.29
CA GLN A 61 1.08 23.27 16.41
C GLN A 61 2.27 22.36 16.05
N GLN A 62 2.05 21.39 15.18
CA GLN A 62 3.07 20.44 14.73
C GLN A 62 3.69 20.80 13.37
N GLU A 63 3.33 21.95 12.80
CA GLU A 63 3.84 22.42 11.50
C GLU A 63 3.67 21.37 10.39
N LEU A 64 2.49 20.75 10.33
CA LEU A 64 2.21 19.68 9.36
C LEU A 64 1.78 20.22 8.00
N LEU A 65 1.03 21.32 7.99
CA LEU A 65 0.41 21.85 6.77
C LEU A 65 -0.09 23.28 6.93
N MET A 66 -0.47 23.88 5.80
CA MET A 66 -1.22 25.13 5.74
C MET A 66 -2.26 25.13 4.61
N PHE A 67 -3.24 26.03 4.70
CA PHE A 67 -4.13 26.37 3.61
C PHE A 67 -3.96 27.84 3.26
N HIS A 68 -3.67 28.15 2.00
CA HIS A 68 -3.55 29.52 1.55
C HIS A 68 -4.92 30.02 1.03
N PRO A 69 -5.50 31.09 1.61
CA PRO A 69 -6.89 31.50 1.33
C PRO A 69 -7.10 32.07 -0.08
N VAL A 70 -6.05 32.59 -0.73
CA VAL A 70 -6.15 33.21 -2.07
C VAL A 70 -5.54 32.34 -3.17
N MET A 71 -4.29 31.91 -3.03
CA MET A 71 -3.57 31.18 -4.09
C MET A 71 -4.19 29.83 -4.47
N SER A 72 -4.73 29.07 -3.50
CA SER A 72 -5.36 27.77 -3.79
C SER A 72 -6.37 27.39 -2.71
N PRO A 73 -7.56 28.03 -2.69
CA PRO A 73 -8.56 27.78 -1.65
C PRO A 73 -9.01 26.32 -1.68
N GLY A 74 -9.01 25.66 -0.52
CA GLY A 74 -9.41 24.25 -0.40
C GLY A 74 -8.35 23.25 -0.87
N CYS A 75 -7.13 23.70 -1.20
CA CYS A 75 -5.99 22.85 -1.52
C CYS A 75 -4.94 22.96 -0.42
N CYS A 76 -4.55 21.82 0.13
CA CYS A 76 -3.61 21.74 1.25
C CYS A 76 -2.16 21.86 0.77
N PHE A 77 -1.36 22.68 1.47
CA PHE A 77 0.10 22.69 1.35
C PHE A 77 0.67 21.86 2.49
N TRP A 78 1.25 20.71 2.17
CA TRP A 78 1.90 19.83 3.15
C TRP A 78 3.33 20.30 3.40
N PHE A 79 3.68 20.52 4.66
CA PHE A 79 5.05 20.78 5.09
C PHE A 79 5.81 19.47 5.31
N PRO A 80 7.15 19.48 5.44
CA PRO A 80 7.94 18.25 5.54
C PRO A 80 7.42 17.24 6.57
N MET A 81 7.02 17.69 7.76
CA MET A 81 6.47 16.81 8.80
C MET A 81 5.13 16.20 8.39
N GLY A 82 4.22 16.97 7.80
CA GLY A 82 2.96 16.44 7.29
C GLY A 82 3.16 15.48 6.10
N THR A 83 4.10 15.79 5.21
CA THR A 83 4.46 14.93 4.07
C THR A 83 4.99 13.57 4.51
N ARG A 84 5.73 13.48 5.63
CA ARG A 84 6.17 12.20 6.21
C ARG A 84 4.96 11.31 6.54
N ILE A 85 3.95 11.86 7.22
CA ILE A 85 2.71 11.14 7.55
C ILE A 85 1.97 10.73 6.27
N TYR A 86 1.82 11.67 5.34
CA TYR A 86 1.15 11.47 4.06
C TYR A 86 1.75 10.29 3.28
N ASN A 87 3.08 10.28 3.13
CA ASN A 87 3.80 9.23 2.42
C ASN A 87 3.74 7.91 3.18
N LYS A 88 3.84 7.89 4.51
CA LYS A 88 3.71 6.67 5.30
C LYS A 88 2.33 6.00 5.14
N LEU A 89 1.25 6.78 5.04
CA LEU A 89 -0.08 6.23 4.74
C LEU A 89 -0.14 5.59 3.35
N ILE A 90 0.42 6.26 2.34
CA ILE A 90 0.47 5.73 0.98
C ILE A 90 1.34 4.48 0.91
N ASP A 91 2.54 4.50 1.51
CA ASP A 91 3.48 3.38 1.49
C ASP A 91 2.93 2.16 2.24
N PHE A 92 2.19 2.39 3.32
CA PHE A 92 1.44 1.34 4.01
C PHE A 92 0.43 0.68 3.07
N MET A 93 -0.41 1.48 2.40
CA MET A 93 -1.39 0.95 1.44
C MET A 93 -0.71 0.24 0.27
N ARG A 94 0.39 0.78 -0.28
CA ARG A 94 1.17 0.13 -1.34
C ARG A 94 1.73 -1.22 -0.92
N SER A 95 2.21 -1.34 0.32
CA SER A 95 2.73 -2.60 0.83
C SER A 95 1.65 -3.69 0.84
N GLU A 96 0.44 -3.33 1.28
CA GLU A 96 -0.71 -4.23 1.31
C GLU A 96 -1.27 -4.51 -0.09
N TYR A 97 -1.22 -3.54 -1.00
CA TYR A 97 -1.61 -3.74 -2.40
C TYR A 97 -0.77 -4.81 -3.09
N ARG A 98 0.55 -4.83 -2.86
CA ARG A 98 1.43 -5.87 -3.40
C ARG A 98 1.05 -7.26 -2.91
N LEU A 99 0.82 -7.42 -1.60
CA LEU A 99 0.43 -8.70 -1.00
C LEU A 99 -0.93 -9.18 -1.49
N ARG A 100 -1.81 -8.26 -1.90
CA ARG A 100 -3.19 -8.54 -2.34
C ARG A 100 -3.36 -8.57 -3.86
N GLY A 101 -2.26 -8.56 -4.61
CA GLY A 101 -2.28 -8.66 -6.07
C GLY A 101 -2.85 -7.44 -6.80
N PHE A 102 -2.82 -6.26 -6.17
CA PHE A 102 -3.11 -4.99 -6.84
C PHE A 102 -1.89 -4.51 -7.64
N GLN A 103 -2.14 -3.97 -8.82
CA GLN A 103 -1.15 -3.33 -9.66
C GLN A 103 -1.33 -1.82 -9.57
N GLU A 104 -0.33 -1.11 -9.04
CA GLU A 104 -0.36 0.35 -9.00
C GLU A 104 -0.19 0.90 -10.42
N VAL A 105 -1.09 1.79 -10.82
CA VAL A 105 -1.09 2.47 -12.13
C VAL A 105 -1.01 3.97 -11.93
N VAL A 106 -0.55 4.68 -12.95
CA VAL A 106 -0.51 6.14 -12.99
C VAL A 106 -1.30 6.62 -14.19
N THR A 107 -2.32 7.43 -13.93
CA THR A 107 -3.22 7.94 -14.97
C THR A 107 -3.16 9.46 -15.10
N PRO A 108 -3.43 10.04 -16.29
CA PRO A 108 -3.50 11.49 -16.49
C PRO A 108 -4.44 12.20 -15.50
N ASN A 109 -4.16 13.48 -15.24
CA ASN A 109 -5.01 14.34 -14.40
C ASN A 109 -6.09 15.07 -15.19
N MET A 110 -5.89 15.23 -16.50
CA MET A 110 -6.80 15.92 -17.40
C MET A 110 -7.18 15.02 -18.56
N TYR A 111 -8.45 15.11 -18.95
CA TYR A 111 -9.00 14.38 -20.08
C TYR A 111 -9.92 15.28 -20.88
N ASP A 112 -10.10 14.93 -22.14
CA ASP A 112 -11.16 15.45 -22.97
C ASP A 112 -12.54 15.17 -22.32
N SER A 113 -13.45 16.15 -22.35
CA SER A 113 -14.81 16.04 -21.81
C SER A 113 -15.59 14.82 -22.32
N ARG A 114 -15.26 14.31 -23.52
CA ARG A 114 -15.83 13.08 -24.10
C ARG A 114 -15.70 11.87 -23.18
N LEU A 115 -14.61 11.74 -22.45
CA LEU A 115 -14.43 10.65 -21.47
C LEU A 115 -15.50 10.71 -20.36
N PHE A 116 -15.77 11.90 -19.85
CA PHE A 116 -16.75 12.10 -18.78
C PHE A 116 -18.19 12.02 -19.28
N LYS A 117 -18.44 12.41 -20.54
CA LYS A 117 -19.72 12.20 -21.23
C LYS A 117 -19.99 10.71 -21.45
N CYS A 118 -18.97 9.95 -21.86
CA CYS A 118 -19.01 8.51 -22.04
C CYS A 118 -19.21 7.76 -20.71
N SER A 119 -18.64 8.23 -19.60
CA SER A 119 -18.84 7.61 -18.29
C SER A 119 -20.13 8.03 -17.56
N GLY A 120 -20.78 9.12 -17.96
CA GLY A 120 -22.01 9.63 -17.34
C GLY A 120 -21.75 10.63 -16.22
N HIS A 121 -20.48 10.88 -15.90
CA HIS A 121 -20.07 11.86 -14.90
C HIS A 121 -20.31 13.29 -15.36
N TYR A 122 -20.23 13.57 -16.67
CA TYR A 122 -20.53 14.89 -17.18
C TYR A 122 -21.98 15.28 -16.86
N GLN A 123 -22.94 14.40 -17.11
CA GLN A 123 -24.36 14.70 -16.91
C GLN A 123 -24.72 14.84 -15.42
N ASN A 124 -24.05 14.11 -14.54
CA ASN A 124 -24.39 14.03 -13.11
C ASN A 124 -23.51 14.91 -12.20
N TYR A 125 -22.31 15.27 -12.64
CA TYR A 125 -21.25 15.83 -11.78
C TYR A 125 -20.57 17.09 -12.35
N ARG A 126 -21.05 17.62 -13.49
CA ARG A 126 -20.42 18.76 -14.18
C ARG A 126 -20.24 20.02 -13.34
N SER A 127 -21.16 20.32 -12.42
CA SER A 127 -21.07 21.47 -11.52
C SER A 127 -19.87 21.38 -10.57
N ASP A 128 -19.48 20.16 -10.24
CA ASP A 128 -18.44 19.83 -9.26
C ASP A 128 -17.11 19.50 -9.94
N MET A 129 -16.97 19.77 -11.24
CA MET A 129 -15.76 19.52 -12.02
C MET A 129 -15.13 20.83 -12.53
N TYR A 130 -13.80 20.87 -12.52
CA TYR A 130 -13.05 21.94 -13.17
C TYR A 130 -12.88 21.64 -14.65
N SER A 131 -13.13 22.64 -15.49
CA SER A 131 -12.98 22.58 -16.94
C SER A 131 -12.07 23.71 -17.44
N LEU A 132 -11.45 23.49 -18.59
CA LEU A 132 -10.62 24.45 -19.30
C LEU A 132 -10.74 24.21 -20.80
N ASP A 133 -10.67 25.27 -21.58
CA ASP A 133 -10.76 25.19 -23.04
C ASP A 133 -9.35 25.04 -23.63
N VAL A 134 -9.12 23.96 -24.39
CA VAL A 134 -7.86 23.67 -25.09
C VAL A 134 -8.19 23.46 -26.57
N GLU A 135 -7.64 24.30 -27.45
CA GLU A 135 -7.78 24.15 -28.90
C GLU A 135 -9.24 23.92 -29.35
N THR A 136 -10.18 24.70 -28.81
CA THR A 136 -11.65 24.61 -29.05
C THR A 136 -12.35 23.37 -28.48
N GLN A 137 -11.64 22.52 -27.74
CA GLN A 137 -12.20 21.39 -27.00
C GLN A 137 -12.26 21.68 -25.51
N GLU A 138 -13.33 21.22 -24.86
CA GLU A 138 -13.44 21.28 -23.41
C GLU A 138 -12.66 20.11 -22.79
N TRP A 139 -11.65 20.44 -22.00
CA TRP A 139 -10.88 19.51 -21.18
C TRP A 139 -11.27 19.67 -19.72
N MET A 140 -11.18 18.60 -18.95
CA MET A 140 -11.62 18.58 -17.56
C MET A 140 -10.61 17.87 -16.67
N LEU A 141 -10.44 18.40 -15.45
CA LEU A 141 -9.69 17.71 -14.41
C LEU A 141 -10.51 16.53 -13.89
N LYS A 142 -9.85 15.39 -13.65
CA LYS A 142 -10.54 14.19 -13.17
C LYS A 142 -11.10 14.39 -11.74
N PRO A 143 -12.39 14.12 -11.50
CA PRO A 143 -12.99 14.08 -10.16
C PRO A 143 -12.90 12.71 -9.49
N MET A 144 -12.46 11.69 -10.25
CA MET A 144 -12.26 10.29 -9.86
C MET A 144 -11.37 9.55 -10.88
N ASN A 145 -10.79 8.40 -10.50
CA ASN A 145 -9.86 7.68 -11.38
C ASN A 145 -10.54 6.68 -12.33
N CYS A 146 -11.75 6.21 -12.02
CA CYS A 146 -12.41 5.09 -12.69
C CYS A 146 -12.38 5.16 -14.23
N PRO A 147 -12.79 6.27 -14.88
CA PRO A 147 -12.80 6.35 -16.33
C PRO A 147 -11.43 6.12 -16.98
N GLY A 148 -10.34 6.57 -16.34
CA GLY A 148 -8.98 6.32 -16.84
C GLY A 148 -8.62 4.83 -16.77
N HIS A 149 -9.06 4.14 -15.72
CA HIS A 149 -8.83 2.69 -15.55
C HIS A 149 -9.63 1.88 -16.57
N PHE A 150 -10.80 2.37 -16.98
CA PHE A 150 -11.62 1.74 -18.03
C PHE A 150 -10.90 1.79 -19.39
N VAL A 151 -10.31 2.95 -19.73
CA VAL A 151 -9.48 3.10 -20.94
C VAL A 151 -8.26 2.16 -20.89
N MET A 152 -7.63 2.00 -19.73
CA MET A 152 -6.51 1.06 -19.58
C MET A 152 -6.95 -0.40 -19.75
N PHE A 153 -8.12 -0.78 -19.21
CA PHE A 153 -8.67 -2.11 -19.43
C PHE A 153 -8.88 -2.39 -20.92
N ASP A 154 -9.49 -1.45 -21.63
CA ASP A 154 -9.86 -1.53 -23.05
C ASP A 154 -8.67 -1.48 -24.02
N SER A 155 -7.49 -1.04 -23.57
CA SER A 155 -6.29 -0.92 -24.42
C SER A 155 -5.86 -2.21 -25.14
N ARG A 156 -6.31 -3.38 -24.67
CA ARG A 156 -6.13 -4.66 -25.35
C ARG A 156 -7.22 -5.65 -24.96
N VAL A 157 -7.39 -6.68 -25.80
CA VAL A 157 -8.27 -7.81 -25.49
C VAL A 157 -7.82 -8.53 -24.21
N ARG A 158 -8.80 -8.86 -23.36
CA ARG A 158 -8.61 -9.54 -22.07
C ARG A 158 -9.15 -10.97 -22.12
N SER A 159 -8.48 -11.89 -21.44
CA SER A 159 -8.94 -13.27 -21.24
C SER A 159 -9.59 -13.44 -19.87
N TYR A 160 -10.57 -14.32 -19.74
CA TYR A 160 -11.16 -14.70 -18.44
C TYR A 160 -10.12 -15.13 -17.41
N LYS A 161 -8.96 -15.65 -17.84
CA LYS A 161 -7.83 -16.08 -17.01
C LYS A 161 -7.08 -14.93 -16.34
N GLU A 162 -7.18 -13.72 -16.91
CA GLU A 162 -6.58 -12.52 -16.32
C GLU A 162 -7.42 -11.93 -15.19
N LEU A 163 -8.69 -12.36 -15.07
CA LEU A 163 -9.61 -11.85 -14.06
C LEU A 163 -9.56 -12.72 -12.79
N PRO A 164 -9.50 -12.11 -11.59
CA PRO A 164 -9.71 -10.69 -11.32
C PRO A 164 -8.47 -9.81 -11.56
N LEU A 165 -8.63 -8.74 -12.34
CA LEU A 165 -7.61 -7.73 -12.59
C LEU A 165 -7.82 -6.56 -11.63
N ARG A 166 -6.78 -6.17 -10.88
CA ARG A 166 -6.89 -5.19 -9.80
C ARG A 166 -5.97 -4.00 -10.03
N TYR A 167 -6.54 -2.84 -10.35
CA TYR A 167 -5.77 -1.59 -10.42
C TYR A 167 -5.88 -0.81 -9.12
N ALA A 168 -4.78 -0.23 -8.69
CA ALA A 168 -4.70 0.72 -7.60
C ALA A 168 -4.11 2.04 -8.12
N ASP A 169 -4.63 3.18 -7.68
CA ASP A 169 -4.18 4.48 -8.18
C ASP A 169 -4.28 5.53 -7.08
N PHE A 170 -3.15 6.14 -6.76
CA PHE A 170 -3.09 7.32 -5.87
C PHE A 170 -3.21 8.61 -6.67
N GLY A 171 -3.92 8.62 -7.78
CA GLY A 171 -4.06 9.75 -8.69
C GLY A 171 -4.63 10.99 -8.01
N VAL A 172 -4.17 12.17 -8.44
CA VAL A 172 -4.64 13.44 -7.90
C VAL A 172 -6.01 13.76 -8.48
N LEU A 173 -6.98 13.97 -7.59
CA LEU A 173 -8.36 14.26 -7.93
C LEU A 173 -8.72 15.69 -7.57
N HIS A 174 -9.60 16.29 -8.37
CA HIS A 174 -10.13 17.62 -8.13
C HIS A 174 -11.66 17.64 -8.17
N ARG A 175 -12.28 18.25 -7.17
CA ARG A 175 -13.73 18.51 -7.10
C ARG A 175 -13.95 19.97 -6.78
N ASN A 176 -14.81 20.64 -7.54
CA ASN A 176 -15.14 22.06 -7.37
C ASN A 176 -16.14 22.27 -6.23
N GLU A 177 -15.70 21.90 -5.03
CA GLU A 177 -16.48 22.05 -3.81
C GLU A 177 -16.79 23.53 -3.54
N ALA A 178 -18.01 23.79 -3.06
CA ALA A 178 -18.47 25.12 -2.69
C ALA A 178 -17.52 25.73 -1.63
N SER A 179 -17.10 26.97 -1.83
CA SER A 179 -16.09 27.63 -0.98
C SER A 179 -16.50 27.64 0.50
N GLY A 180 -17.78 27.82 0.80
CA GLY A 180 -18.32 27.81 2.17
C GLY A 180 -18.39 26.42 2.82
N ALA A 181 -18.25 25.33 2.03
CA ALA A 181 -18.25 23.96 2.53
C ALA A 181 -16.83 23.46 2.88
N LEU A 182 -15.78 24.17 2.46
CA LEU A 182 -14.39 23.78 2.71
C LEU A 182 -14.08 23.81 4.21
N THR A 183 -13.46 22.75 4.73
CA THR A 183 -13.16 22.64 6.16
C THR A 183 -11.91 21.82 6.42
N GLY A 184 -10.78 22.51 6.56
CA GLY A 184 -9.47 21.89 6.80
C GLY A 184 -9.21 20.75 5.80
N LEU A 185 -8.79 19.59 6.30
CA LEU A 185 -8.56 18.40 5.47
C LEU A 185 -9.82 17.53 5.27
N THR A 186 -10.90 17.77 6.01
CA THR A 186 -12.11 16.93 5.95
C THR A 186 -12.93 17.13 4.68
N ARG A 187 -12.89 18.34 4.10
CA ARG A 187 -13.50 18.69 2.81
C ARG A 187 -12.62 19.68 2.06
N VAL A 188 -12.05 19.20 0.96
CA VAL A 188 -11.00 19.85 0.15
C VAL A 188 -11.36 19.77 -1.33
N ARG A 189 -10.77 20.64 -2.14
CA ARG A 189 -10.93 20.63 -3.61
C ARG A 189 -9.95 19.69 -4.28
N ARG A 190 -8.73 19.56 -3.75
CA ARG A 190 -7.70 18.64 -4.22
C ARG A 190 -7.50 17.53 -3.19
N PHE A 191 -7.50 16.28 -3.64
CA PHE A 191 -7.22 15.13 -2.78
C PHE A 191 -6.62 13.96 -3.57
N GLN A 192 -5.99 13.02 -2.87
CA GLN A 192 -5.66 11.70 -3.43
C GLN A 192 -6.40 10.65 -2.61
N GLN A 193 -6.90 9.63 -3.29
CA GLN A 193 -7.53 8.49 -2.65
C GLN A 193 -6.66 7.26 -2.80
N ASP A 194 -6.81 6.30 -1.90
CA ASP A 194 -6.28 4.95 -2.04
C ASP A 194 -7.20 4.13 -2.97
N ASP A 195 -7.46 4.68 -4.15
CA ASP A 195 -8.49 4.21 -5.07
C ASP A 195 -8.12 2.87 -5.68
N GLY A 196 -9.10 1.98 -5.82
CA GLY A 196 -8.92 0.65 -6.37
C GLY A 196 -10.09 0.23 -7.23
N HIS A 197 -9.80 -0.33 -8.41
CA HIS A 197 -10.78 -0.85 -9.35
C HIS A 197 -10.46 -2.31 -9.66
N ILE A 198 -11.38 -3.20 -9.28
CA ILE A 198 -11.26 -4.64 -9.53
C ILE A 198 -12.20 -4.98 -10.68
N PHE A 199 -11.64 -5.40 -11.81
CA PHE A 199 -12.38 -5.98 -12.92
C PHE A 199 -12.47 -7.48 -12.67
N CYS A 200 -13.67 -8.00 -12.49
CA CYS A 200 -13.89 -9.39 -12.14
C CYS A 200 -15.06 -9.97 -12.95
N ARG A 201 -15.13 -11.29 -13.00
CA ARG A 201 -16.30 -11.98 -13.54
C ARG A 201 -17.45 -11.96 -12.53
N PRO A 202 -18.71 -12.09 -12.96
CA PRO A 202 -19.85 -12.16 -12.04
C PRO A 202 -19.72 -13.23 -10.93
N ASP A 203 -19.13 -14.39 -11.23
CA ASP A 203 -18.90 -15.47 -10.26
C ASP A 203 -17.88 -15.11 -9.15
N GLN A 204 -17.02 -14.12 -9.40
CA GLN A 204 -15.93 -13.71 -8.51
C GLN A 204 -16.32 -12.58 -7.55
N ILE A 205 -17.49 -11.94 -7.72
CA ILE A 205 -17.91 -10.76 -6.94
C ILE A 205 -17.87 -11.03 -5.44
N LYS A 206 -18.44 -12.17 -5.00
CA LYS A 206 -18.53 -12.50 -3.57
C LYS A 206 -17.15 -12.62 -2.92
N SER A 207 -16.21 -13.34 -3.55
CA SER A 207 -14.86 -13.51 -3.02
C SER A 207 -14.07 -12.20 -3.00
N GLU A 208 -14.23 -11.35 -4.02
CA GLU A 208 -13.54 -10.06 -4.06
C GLU A 208 -14.10 -9.06 -3.04
N VAL A 209 -15.42 -9.03 -2.83
CA VAL A 209 -16.03 -8.21 -1.76
C VAL A 209 -15.59 -8.70 -0.39
N ALA A 210 -15.56 -10.01 -0.14
CA ALA A 210 -15.07 -10.56 1.13
C ALA A 210 -13.61 -10.18 1.39
N SER A 211 -12.73 -10.34 0.39
CA SER A 211 -11.32 -9.94 0.47
C SER A 211 -11.15 -8.44 0.75
N ALA A 212 -12.00 -7.59 0.16
CA ALA A 212 -11.98 -6.16 0.41
C ALA A 212 -12.45 -5.79 1.84
N LEU A 213 -13.45 -6.50 2.38
CA LEU A 213 -13.89 -6.34 3.77
C LEU A 213 -12.80 -6.78 4.76
N ASP A 214 -12.13 -7.89 4.50
CA ASP A 214 -11.02 -8.36 5.36
C ASP A 214 -9.83 -7.39 5.33
N PHE A 215 -9.58 -6.77 4.17
CA PHE A 215 -8.57 -5.74 4.05
C PHE A 215 -8.93 -4.46 4.83
N LEU A 216 -10.19 -4.00 4.76
CA LEU A 216 -10.69 -2.89 5.58
C LEU A 216 -10.45 -3.16 7.06
N ASP A 217 -10.82 -4.35 7.54
CA ASP A 217 -10.73 -4.71 8.95
C ASP A 217 -9.28 -4.74 9.44
N PHE A 218 -8.37 -5.29 8.64
CA PHE A 218 -6.94 -5.24 8.94
C PHE A 218 -6.46 -3.80 9.12
N VAL A 219 -6.74 -2.92 8.15
CA VAL A 219 -6.28 -1.53 8.17
C VAL A 219 -6.88 -0.75 9.34
N TYR A 220 -8.18 -0.89 9.58
CA TYR A 220 -8.85 -0.16 10.66
C TYR A 220 -8.45 -0.66 12.05
N LYS A 221 -8.19 -1.96 12.20
CA LYS A 221 -7.63 -2.51 13.44
C LYS A 221 -6.26 -1.94 13.77
N ILE A 222 -5.38 -1.76 12.77
CA ILE A 222 -4.06 -1.12 12.96
C ILE A 222 -4.20 0.31 13.49
N PHE A 223 -5.19 1.05 13.02
CA PHE A 223 -5.45 2.42 13.49
C PHE A 223 -6.29 2.47 14.79
N GLY A 224 -6.82 1.34 15.27
CA GLY A 224 -7.68 1.30 16.45
C GLY A 224 -9.08 1.89 16.23
N PHE A 225 -9.60 1.83 15.01
CA PHE A 225 -10.96 2.29 14.70
C PHE A 225 -11.99 1.16 14.87
N GLU A 226 -13.19 1.55 15.33
CA GLU A 226 -14.40 0.73 15.22
C GLU A 226 -15.15 1.10 13.93
N ALA A 227 -15.54 0.10 13.15
CA ALA A 227 -16.23 0.26 11.87
C ALA A 227 -17.69 -0.20 11.96
N SER A 228 -18.58 0.51 11.25
CA SER A 228 -19.96 0.09 11.04
C SER A 228 -20.28 0.12 9.55
N TYR A 229 -21.06 -0.87 9.09
CA TYR A 229 -21.32 -1.12 7.68
C TYR A 229 -22.76 -0.75 7.33
N ALA A 230 -22.94 -0.10 6.18
CA ALA A 230 -24.27 0.22 5.66
C ALA A 230 -24.38 -0.14 4.18
N LEU A 231 -25.45 -0.86 3.80
CA LEU A 231 -25.78 -1.13 2.40
C LEU A 231 -26.62 0.03 1.85
N SER A 232 -26.05 0.77 0.92
CA SER A 232 -26.69 1.91 0.25
C SER A 232 -27.25 1.50 -1.11
N THR A 233 -28.57 1.61 -1.25
CA THR A 233 -29.35 1.07 -2.39
C THR A 233 -29.66 2.13 -3.46
N ARG A 234 -30.32 1.70 -4.54
CA ARG A 234 -30.61 2.49 -5.75
C ARG A 234 -31.16 3.90 -5.47
N PRO A 235 -30.46 4.97 -5.92
CA PRO A 235 -30.94 6.34 -5.80
C PRO A 235 -31.99 6.68 -6.87
N VAL A 236 -32.64 7.84 -6.75
CA VAL A 236 -33.63 8.34 -7.73
C VAL A 236 -33.00 8.57 -9.12
N LYS A 237 -31.75 9.05 -9.18
CA LYS A 237 -31.01 9.34 -10.41
C LYS A 237 -30.10 8.18 -10.85
N ALA A 238 -30.57 6.94 -10.71
CA ALA A 238 -29.80 5.76 -11.08
C ALA A 238 -29.66 5.59 -12.60
N LEU A 239 -28.49 5.14 -13.06
CA LEU A 239 -28.20 4.72 -14.43
C LEU A 239 -28.33 3.19 -14.55
N GLY A 240 -28.76 2.71 -15.71
CA GLY A 240 -28.95 1.28 -16.00
C GLY A 240 -30.36 0.77 -15.70
N SER A 241 -30.63 -0.47 -16.09
CA SER A 241 -31.96 -1.07 -15.93
C SER A 241 -32.26 -1.45 -14.49
N LYS A 242 -33.55 -1.60 -14.16
CA LYS A 242 -33.99 -2.00 -12.83
C LYS A 242 -33.42 -3.37 -12.43
N GLU A 243 -33.37 -4.29 -13.38
CA GLU A 243 -32.93 -5.68 -13.17
C GLU A 243 -31.43 -5.76 -12.81
N ILE A 244 -30.59 -4.94 -13.44
CA ILE A 244 -29.15 -4.86 -13.14
C ILE A 244 -28.95 -4.42 -11.68
N TRP A 245 -29.68 -3.40 -11.26
CA TRP A 245 -29.64 -2.89 -9.89
C TRP A 245 -30.14 -3.90 -8.87
N ASP A 246 -31.28 -4.53 -9.14
CA ASP A 246 -31.86 -5.52 -8.24
C ASP A 246 -30.89 -6.71 -8.06
N ASN A 247 -30.18 -7.12 -9.12
CA ASN A 247 -29.12 -8.14 -9.05
C ASN A 247 -27.91 -7.65 -8.23
N ALA A 248 -27.41 -6.45 -8.50
CA ALA A 248 -26.28 -5.85 -7.78
C ALA A 248 -26.52 -5.75 -6.26
N GLU A 249 -27.72 -5.32 -5.87
CA GLU A 249 -28.12 -5.21 -4.46
C GLU A 249 -28.19 -6.57 -3.77
N VAL A 250 -28.75 -7.58 -4.46
CA VAL A 250 -28.80 -8.96 -3.95
C VAL A 250 -27.39 -9.52 -3.73
N GLN A 251 -26.46 -9.28 -4.65
CA GLN A 251 -25.09 -9.77 -4.53
C GLN A 251 -24.32 -9.11 -3.38
N LEU A 252 -24.40 -7.78 -3.23
CA LEU A 252 -23.77 -7.08 -2.10
C LEU A 252 -24.37 -7.49 -0.76
N LYS A 253 -25.71 -7.63 -0.70
CA LYS A 253 -26.39 -8.10 0.50
C LYS A 253 -25.92 -9.50 0.88
N ALA A 254 -25.85 -10.42 -0.08
CA ALA A 254 -25.38 -11.78 0.17
C ALA A 254 -23.93 -11.81 0.67
N ALA A 255 -23.05 -10.98 0.10
CA ALA A 255 -21.67 -10.85 0.57
C ALA A 255 -21.60 -10.31 2.00
N LEU A 256 -22.40 -9.30 2.36
CA LEU A 256 -22.50 -8.77 3.72
C LEU A 256 -23.04 -9.81 4.72
N ASP A 257 -24.11 -10.52 4.36
CA ASP A 257 -24.71 -11.55 5.22
C ASP A 257 -23.73 -12.69 5.51
N GLN A 258 -22.98 -13.14 4.49
CA GLN A 258 -21.96 -14.18 4.64
C GLN A 258 -20.75 -13.70 5.45
N SER A 259 -20.48 -12.38 5.45
CA SER A 259 -19.36 -11.78 6.15
C SER A 259 -19.46 -11.88 7.68
N GLY A 260 -20.66 -12.18 8.22
CA GLY A 260 -20.93 -12.27 9.66
C GLY A 260 -20.92 -10.93 10.40
N ARG A 261 -20.80 -9.80 9.67
CA ARG A 261 -20.72 -8.45 10.22
C ARG A 261 -22.13 -7.87 10.40
N GLU A 262 -22.34 -7.12 11.48
CA GLU A 262 -23.56 -6.33 11.64
C GLU A 262 -23.57 -5.18 10.63
N TRP A 263 -24.67 -5.07 9.88
CA TRP A 263 -24.84 -4.02 8.87
C TRP A 263 -26.26 -3.44 8.92
N SER A 264 -26.40 -2.23 8.38
CA SER A 264 -27.66 -1.48 8.33
C SER A 264 -28.04 -1.09 6.90
N LEU A 265 -29.32 -0.88 6.61
CA LEU A 265 -29.76 -0.41 5.31
C LEU A 265 -29.75 1.13 5.25
N ASN A 266 -29.30 1.71 4.13
CA ASN A 266 -29.28 3.15 3.87
C ASN A 266 -29.99 3.43 2.52
N PRO A 267 -31.33 3.45 2.50
CA PRO A 267 -32.09 3.47 1.25
C PRO A 267 -31.83 4.71 0.40
N GLY A 268 -31.54 4.50 -0.89
CA GLY A 268 -31.44 5.59 -1.88
C GLY A 268 -30.13 6.38 -1.88
N ASP A 269 -29.13 5.94 -1.11
CA ASP A 269 -27.83 6.62 -0.98
C ASP A 269 -26.71 5.95 -1.79
N GLY A 270 -27.03 4.97 -2.65
CA GLY A 270 -26.09 4.39 -3.62
C GLY A 270 -25.58 5.43 -4.62
N ALA A 271 -24.42 5.23 -5.24
CA ALA A 271 -24.02 6.16 -6.31
C ALA A 271 -24.81 5.88 -7.58
N PHE A 272 -24.83 6.82 -8.51
CA PHE A 272 -25.70 6.74 -9.68
C PHE A 272 -25.44 5.51 -10.59
N TYR A 273 -24.29 4.85 -10.50
CA TYR A 273 -23.92 3.70 -11.32
C TYR A 273 -23.97 2.33 -10.61
N GLY A 274 -24.31 2.29 -9.32
CA GLY A 274 -24.53 1.02 -8.61
C GLY A 274 -24.54 1.11 -7.09
N PRO A 275 -24.96 0.04 -6.40
CA PRO A 275 -25.06 0.01 -4.94
C PRO A 275 -23.68 -0.07 -4.28
N LYS A 276 -23.60 0.31 -3.01
CA LYS A 276 -22.34 0.35 -2.27
C LYS A 276 -22.50 -0.04 -0.81
N ILE A 277 -21.43 -0.60 -0.27
CA ILE A 277 -21.21 -0.78 1.17
C ILE A 277 -20.45 0.46 1.64
N ASP A 278 -21.12 1.30 2.43
CA ASP A 278 -20.51 2.44 3.08
C ASP A 278 -19.95 2.03 4.44
N ILE A 279 -18.67 2.31 4.67
CA ILE A 279 -18.01 2.02 5.94
C ILE A 279 -17.81 3.31 6.73
N ARG A 280 -18.47 3.35 7.89
CA ARG A 280 -18.45 4.49 8.82
C ARG A 280 -17.56 4.17 10.00
N LEU A 281 -16.48 4.93 10.13
CA LEU A 281 -15.51 4.86 11.22
C LEU A 281 -15.97 5.72 12.38
N GLN A 282 -15.81 5.20 13.60
CA GLN A 282 -15.99 5.97 14.82
C GLN A 282 -14.63 6.48 15.33
N ASP A 283 -14.49 7.80 15.47
CA ASP A 283 -13.29 8.39 16.05
C ASP A 283 -13.29 8.36 17.59
N ALA A 284 -12.18 8.80 18.21
CA ALA A 284 -12.04 8.84 19.67
C ALA A 284 -13.05 9.77 20.38
N MET A 285 -13.76 10.61 19.63
CA MET A 285 -14.83 11.50 20.11
C MET A 285 -16.22 10.97 19.76
N LYS A 286 -16.33 9.70 19.33
CA LYS A 286 -17.56 9.02 18.95
C LYS A 286 -18.25 9.59 17.71
N ARG A 287 -17.60 10.45 16.93
CA ARG A 287 -18.17 10.96 15.66
C ARG A 287 -17.99 9.91 14.56
N LYS A 288 -19.00 9.79 13.70
CA LYS A 288 -19.00 8.85 12.58
C LYS A 288 -18.52 9.54 11.31
N HIS A 289 -17.50 8.99 10.67
CA HIS A 289 -16.96 9.47 9.40
C HIS A 289 -17.06 8.37 8.35
N GLN A 290 -17.61 8.69 7.19
CA GLN A 290 -17.59 7.76 6.06
C GLN A 290 -16.24 7.88 5.33
N CYS A 291 -15.48 6.79 5.33
CA CYS A 291 -14.14 6.71 4.75
C CYS A 291 -14.05 5.60 3.72
N GLY A 292 -14.22 4.36 4.17
CA GLY A 292 -14.20 3.19 3.30
C GLY A 292 -15.47 3.07 2.46
N THR A 293 -15.31 2.56 1.25
CA THR A 293 -16.43 2.20 0.36
C THR A 293 -16.07 0.96 -0.44
N ILE A 294 -17.04 0.09 -0.67
CA ILE A 294 -16.99 -0.98 -1.67
C ILE A 294 -18.23 -0.84 -2.53
N GLN A 295 -18.07 -0.62 -3.82
CA GLN A 295 -19.16 -0.30 -4.71
C GLN A 295 -19.12 -1.17 -5.96
N LEU A 296 -20.26 -1.75 -6.32
CA LEU A 296 -20.39 -2.48 -7.58
C LEU A 296 -20.83 -1.53 -8.69
N ASP A 297 -20.18 -1.65 -9.84
CA ASP A 297 -20.51 -0.96 -11.07
C ASP A 297 -20.68 -1.96 -12.22
N PHE A 298 -21.93 -2.06 -12.68
CA PHE A 298 -22.32 -2.82 -13.85
C PHE A 298 -22.50 -1.92 -15.08
N ASN A 299 -22.55 -0.60 -14.88
CA ASN A 299 -22.88 0.37 -15.91
C ASN A 299 -21.63 0.90 -16.62
N GLY A 300 -20.52 1.11 -15.90
CA GLY A 300 -19.22 1.47 -16.48
C GLY A 300 -18.77 0.54 -17.61
N PRO A 301 -18.76 -0.80 -17.40
CA PRO A 301 -18.45 -1.78 -18.45
C PRO A 301 -19.32 -1.66 -19.68
N ILE A 302 -20.62 -1.44 -19.50
CA ILE A 302 -21.58 -1.26 -20.60
C ILE A 302 -21.26 0.03 -21.35
N ARG A 303 -21.02 1.12 -20.63
CA ARG A 303 -20.78 2.45 -21.19
C ARG A 303 -19.51 2.57 -22.02
N PHE A 304 -18.45 1.89 -21.58
CA PHE A 304 -17.17 1.83 -22.27
C PHE A 304 -17.04 0.63 -23.19
N ASN A 305 -18.07 -0.20 -23.30
CA ASN A 305 -18.04 -1.46 -24.04
C ASN A 305 -16.86 -2.35 -23.64
N LEU A 306 -16.57 -2.44 -22.34
CA LEU A 306 -15.51 -3.29 -21.81
C LEU A 306 -15.90 -4.75 -21.93
N GLN A 307 -15.00 -5.58 -22.47
CA GLN A 307 -15.26 -6.99 -22.73
C GLN A 307 -14.02 -7.85 -22.45
N TYR A 308 -14.24 -9.12 -22.11
CA TYR A 308 -13.21 -10.15 -22.04
C TYR A 308 -13.67 -11.42 -22.77
N ARG A 309 -12.73 -12.22 -23.29
CA ARG A 309 -13.02 -13.53 -23.88
C ARG A 309 -13.48 -14.50 -22.79
N ALA A 310 -14.67 -15.06 -22.99
CA ALA A 310 -15.24 -16.08 -22.11
C ALA A 310 -14.43 -17.38 -22.16
N GLU A 311 -14.69 -18.25 -21.19
CA GLU A 311 -14.08 -19.58 -21.15
C GLU A 311 -14.55 -20.44 -22.33
N GLY A 312 -13.64 -21.19 -22.96
CA GLY A 312 -13.95 -22.10 -24.06
C GLY A 312 -13.96 -21.49 -25.46
N VAL A 313 -13.56 -20.21 -25.62
CA VAL A 313 -13.45 -19.53 -26.91
C VAL A 313 -12.01 -19.58 -27.42
N ASP A 314 -11.81 -20.01 -28.67
CA ASP A 314 -10.47 -20.16 -29.28
C ASP A 314 -9.74 -18.81 -29.33
N GLU A 315 -8.47 -18.82 -28.90
CA GLU A 315 -7.65 -17.60 -28.85
C GLU A 315 -7.32 -17.03 -30.24
N ASN A 316 -7.50 -17.85 -31.28
CA ASN A 316 -7.23 -17.54 -32.69
C ASN A 316 -8.50 -17.23 -33.52
N ALA A 317 -9.70 -17.21 -32.92
CA ALA A 317 -10.92 -16.89 -33.65
C ALA A 317 -10.88 -15.42 -34.16
N GLU A 318 -11.18 -15.21 -35.45
CA GLU A 318 -11.24 -13.87 -36.05
C GLU A 318 -12.30 -12.99 -35.36
N GLU A 319 -11.95 -11.74 -35.06
CA GLU A 319 -12.85 -10.78 -34.43
C GLU A 319 -13.90 -10.27 -35.45
N GLU A 320 -14.99 -11.01 -35.62
CA GLU A 320 -16.13 -10.53 -36.41
C GLU A 320 -16.88 -9.41 -35.66
N GLY A 321 -16.66 -8.15 -36.04
CA GLY A 321 -17.38 -7.00 -35.47
C GLY A 321 -16.59 -5.69 -35.57
N ASN A 322 -16.21 -5.28 -36.79
CA ASN A 322 -15.26 -4.20 -37.05
C ASN A 322 -15.87 -2.78 -37.06
N GLY A 323 -16.88 -2.53 -36.23
CA GLY A 323 -17.30 -1.16 -35.94
C GLY A 323 -16.52 -0.69 -34.72
N GLU A 324 -15.58 0.26 -34.87
CA GLU A 324 -14.98 0.95 -33.73
C GLU A 324 -16.11 1.44 -32.82
N PHE A 325 -16.13 0.98 -31.56
CA PHE A 325 -17.07 1.52 -30.57
C PHE A 325 -16.64 2.95 -30.27
N LYS A 326 -17.30 3.93 -30.87
CA LYS A 326 -17.02 5.37 -30.67
C LYS A 326 -17.69 5.95 -29.41
N GLY A 327 -18.24 5.10 -28.54
CA GLY A 327 -18.89 5.52 -27.30
C GLY A 327 -20.04 6.50 -27.52
N ALA A 328 -20.07 7.56 -26.70
CA ALA A 328 -21.10 8.60 -26.77
C ALA A 328 -21.00 9.50 -28.04
N GLU A 329 -20.03 9.32 -28.93
CA GLU A 329 -19.82 10.23 -30.08
C GLU A 329 -20.91 10.13 -31.17
N GLU A 330 -21.82 9.15 -31.11
CA GLU A 330 -22.97 9.13 -32.01
C GLU A 330 -23.89 10.32 -31.72
N LYS A 331 -24.33 11.04 -32.76
CA LYS A 331 -25.28 12.15 -32.61
C LYS A 331 -26.67 11.70 -33.05
N ASN A 332 -27.73 12.12 -32.34
CA ASN A 332 -29.09 12.03 -32.88
C ASN A 332 -29.29 13.05 -34.01
N ASP A 333 -30.48 13.02 -34.63
CA ASP A 333 -30.86 13.94 -35.71
C ASP A 333 -30.85 15.42 -35.29
N THR A 334 -30.84 15.72 -33.97
CA THR A 334 -30.74 17.07 -33.41
C THR A 334 -29.29 17.48 -33.08
N GLY A 335 -28.31 16.62 -33.36
CA GLY A 335 -26.89 16.88 -33.13
C GLY A 335 -26.42 16.62 -31.69
N GLU A 336 -27.29 16.11 -30.82
CA GLU A 336 -26.98 15.75 -29.44
C GLU A 336 -26.24 14.41 -29.38
N VAL A 337 -25.19 14.38 -28.56
CA VAL A 337 -24.37 13.21 -28.24
C VAL A 337 -25.23 12.14 -27.56
N MET A 338 -25.56 11.09 -28.31
CA MET A 338 -26.30 9.92 -27.89
C MET A 338 -25.34 8.82 -27.43
N TRP A 339 -25.67 8.21 -26.30
CA TRP A 339 -24.99 7.00 -25.88
C TRP A 339 -25.70 5.78 -26.47
N ARG A 340 -24.94 4.85 -27.06
CA ARG A 340 -25.40 3.51 -27.42
C ARG A 340 -24.64 2.45 -26.66
N GLU A 341 -25.37 1.42 -26.25
CA GLU A 341 -24.79 0.23 -25.67
C GLU A 341 -23.96 -0.51 -26.72
N GLY A 342 -22.67 -0.72 -26.42
CA GLY A 342 -21.79 -1.48 -27.29
C GLY A 342 -22.21 -2.95 -27.33
N ARG A 343 -22.24 -3.55 -28.52
CA ARG A 343 -22.61 -4.97 -28.69
C ARG A 343 -21.49 -5.88 -28.20
N LEU A 344 -21.86 -6.95 -27.50
CA LEU A 344 -20.94 -8.03 -27.15
C LEU A 344 -20.43 -8.73 -28.41
N LYS A 345 -19.11 -8.89 -28.52
CA LYS A 345 -18.50 -9.76 -29.54
C LYS A 345 -18.88 -11.21 -29.25
N ASN A 346 -18.94 -12.04 -30.29
CA ASN A 346 -19.26 -13.45 -30.11
C ASN A 346 -18.17 -14.13 -29.26
N GLY A 347 -18.56 -14.87 -28.21
CA GLY A 347 -17.62 -15.45 -27.24
C GLY A 347 -17.01 -14.46 -26.23
N PHE A 348 -17.54 -13.25 -26.12
CA PHE A 348 -17.11 -12.26 -25.13
C PHE A 348 -18.20 -12.00 -24.08
N GLU A 349 -17.76 -11.67 -22.88
CA GLU A 349 -18.59 -11.28 -21.74
C GLU A 349 -18.15 -9.93 -21.18
N ARG A 350 -19.02 -9.30 -20.37
CA ARG A 350 -18.70 -8.02 -19.71
C ARG A 350 -18.17 -8.27 -18.30
N PRO A 351 -17.06 -7.61 -17.90
CA PRO A 351 -16.61 -7.65 -16.51
C PRO A 351 -17.59 -6.87 -15.63
N VAL A 352 -17.56 -7.16 -14.34
CA VAL A 352 -18.14 -6.33 -13.28
C VAL A 352 -17.00 -5.60 -12.59
N ILE A 353 -17.22 -4.33 -12.26
CA ILE A 353 -16.20 -3.50 -11.62
C ILE A 353 -16.55 -3.30 -10.15
N ILE A 354 -15.58 -3.53 -9.28
CA ILE A 354 -15.67 -3.18 -7.87
C ILE A 354 -14.77 -1.96 -7.63
N HIS A 355 -15.40 -0.82 -7.37
CA HIS A 355 -14.72 0.38 -6.90
C HIS A 355 -14.52 0.26 -5.40
N ARG A 356 -13.33 0.58 -4.92
CA ARG A 356 -13.08 0.58 -3.48
C ARG A 356 -12.10 1.65 -3.06
N ALA A 357 -12.25 2.06 -1.80
CA ALA A 357 -11.27 2.82 -1.06
C ALA A 357 -11.29 2.32 0.38
N ILE A 358 -10.12 2.20 1.01
CA ILE A 358 -9.97 1.73 2.39
C ILE A 358 -9.82 2.94 3.30
N LEU A 359 -8.85 3.82 3.02
CA LEU A 359 -8.67 5.06 3.77
C LEU A 359 -9.68 6.13 3.34
N GLY A 360 -10.12 6.10 2.08
CA GLY A 360 -10.83 7.20 1.45
C GLY A 360 -9.80 8.22 0.92
N SER A 361 -10.01 9.52 1.13
CA SER A 361 -8.94 10.47 0.82
C SER A 361 -7.87 10.47 1.90
N ILE A 362 -6.60 10.53 1.47
CA ILE A 362 -5.46 10.61 2.39
C ILE A 362 -5.57 11.87 3.25
N GLU A 363 -6.07 12.97 2.68
CA GLU A 363 -6.36 14.21 3.40
C GLU A 363 -7.37 13.98 4.53
N ARG A 364 -8.56 13.43 4.22
CA ARG A 364 -9.60 13.23 5.22
C ARG A 364 -9.14 12.24 6.30
N MET A 365 -8.50 11.15 5.89
CA MET A 365 -7.95 10.17 6.83
C MET A 365 -6.89 10.81 7.75
N SER A 366 -6.01 11.65 7.22
CA SER A 366 -5.02 12.38 8.03
C SER A 366 -5.70 13.29 9.06
N ALA A 367 -6.78 13.99 8.70
CA ALA A 367 -7.56 14.78 9.65
C ALA A 367 -8.14 13.92 10.79
N ILE A 368 -8.75 12.79 10.43
CA ILE A 368 -9.36 11.87 11.40
C ILE A 368 -8.28 11.30 12.32
N LEU A 369 -7.11 10.91 11.80
CA LEU A 369 -6.01 10.38 12.60
C LEU A 369 -5.39 11.45 13.52
N MET A 370 -5.26 12.70 13.06
CA MET A 370 -4.84 13.82 13.93
C MET A 370 -5.77 13.94 15.14
N GLU A 371 -7.08 13.92 14.91
CA GLU A 371 -8.12 14.04 15.93
C GLU A 371 -8.20 12.81 16.85
N HIS A 372 -8.09 11.62 16.26
CA HIS A 372 -8.14 10.34 16.97
C HIS A 372 -6.96 10.20 17.94
N TYR A 373 -5.73 10.45 17.47
CA TYR A 373 -4.52 10.38 18.30
C TYR A 373 -4.23 11.66 19.10
N ALA A 374 -5.03 12.72 18.93
CA ALA A 374 -4.74 14.03 19.52
C ALA A 374 -3.31 14.53 19.22
N GLY A 375 -2.81 14.26 18.01
CA GLY A 375 -1.45 14.58 17.58
C GLY A 375 -0.35 13.66 18.14
N LYS A 376 -0.68 12.61 18.90
CA LYS A 376 0.27 11.64 19.45
C LYS A 376 0.41 10.40 18.57
N TRP A 377 1.01 10.58 17.40
CA TRP A 377 1.13 9.54 16.37
C TRP A 377 1.78 8.24 16.87
N PRO A 378 1.32 7.05 16.43
CA PRO A 378 2.06 5.80 16.66
C PRO A 378 3.44 5.88 15.98
N PHE A 379 4.42 5.15 16.49
CA PHE A 379 5.83 5.29 16.09
C PHE A 379 6.05 5.18 14.58
N TRP A 380 5.45 4.18 13.92
CA TRP A 380 5.61 3.97 12.47
C TRP A 380 5.06 5.10 11.60
N LEU A 381 4.04 5.81 12.08
CA LEU A 381 3.37 6.90 11.36
C LEU A 381 3.91 8.28 11.75
N SER A 382 4.60 8.36 12.89
CA SER A 382 5.05 9.63 13.44
C SER A 382 6.06 10.34 12.53
N PRO A 383 5.89 11.64 12.29
CA PRO A 383 6.88 12.42 11.55
C PRO A 383 8.15 12.71 12.38
N ARG A 384 8.08 12.50 13.71
CA ARG A 384 9.12 12.80 14.70
C ARG A 384 9.39 11.55 15.53
N GLN A 385 10.14 10.62 14.93
CA GLN A 385 10.37 9.30 15.54
C GLN A 385 11.42 9.37 16.67
N VAL A 386 12.63 9.86 16.39
CA VAL A 386 13.72 9.92 17.38
C VAL A 386 14.43 11.28 17.40
N GLN A 387 14.49 11.94 18.55
CA GLN A 387 15.39 13.08 18.75
C GLN A 387 16.62 12.66 19.55
N VAL A 388 17.81 12.92 19.01
CA VAL A 388 19.08 12.62 19.68
C VAL A 388 19.59 13.87 20.38
N VAL A 389 19.86 13.76 21.68
CA VAL A 389 20.19 14.90 22.56
C VAL A 389 21.53 14.66 23.24
N PRO A 390 22.62 15.32 22.81
CA PRO A 390 23.89 15.24 23.50
C PRO A 390 23.86 16.01 24.83
N VAL A 391 24.45 15.44 25.89
CA VAL A 391 24.54 16.07 27.22
C VAL A 391 25.44 17.31 27.24
N GLY A 392 26.35 17.42 26.27
CA GLY A 392 27.28 18.53 26.09
C GLY A 392 27.72 18.64 24.63
N THR A 393 28.21 19.81 24.21
CA THR A 393 28.57 20.09 22.81
C THR A 393 29.67 19.17 22.29
N GLN A 394 30.55 18.67 23.15
CA GLN A 394 31.60 17.70 22.82
C GLN A 394 31.08 16.36 22.30
N PHE A 395 29.82 15.99 22.60
CA PHE A 395 29.20 14.74 22.15
C PHE A 395 28.34 14.93 20.88
N SER A 396 28.38 16.11 20.26
CA SER A 396 27.54 16.43 19.08
C SER A 396 27.88 15.56 17.88
N GLU A 397 29.16 15.23 17.68
CA GLU A 397 29.59 14.35 16.59
C GLU A 397 28.99 12.94 16.75
N TYR A 398 29.01 12.39 17.97
CA TYR A 398 28.39 11.11 18.25
C TYR A 398 26.86 11.16 18.07
N ALA A 399 26.19 12.23 18.51
CA ALA A 399 24.76 12.41 18.27
C ALA A 399 24.40 12.43 16.77
N LEU A 400 25.20 13.12 15.94
CA LEU A 400 25.03 13.14 14.49
C LEU A 400 25.30 11.76 13.86
N TRP A 401 26.29 11.03 14.38
CA TRP A 401 26.55 9.65 13.95
C TRP A 401 25.36 8.72 14.26
N VAL A 402 24.77 8.80 15.47
CA VAL A 402 23.57 8.05 15.85
C VAL A 402 22.41 8.37 14.88
N VAL A 403 22.16 9.65 14.60
CA VAL A 403 21.16 10.07 13.62
C VAL A 403 21.42 9.45 12.25
N ARG A 404 22.69 9.44 11.80
CA ARG A 404 23.06 8.84 10.52
C ARG A 404 22.77 7.33 10.48
N GLN A 405 23.05 6.61 11.58
CA GLN A 405 22.69 5.18 11.67
C GLN A 405 21.18 5.01 11.52
N LEU A 406 20.38 5.75 12.29
CA LEU A 406 18.92 5.67 12.22
C LEU A 406 18.38 5.97 10.80
N GLN A 407 18.96 6.96 10.12
CA GLN A 407 18.58 7.32 8.75
C GLN A 407 18.88 6.22 7.73
N ILE A 408 20.05 5.57 7.81
CA ILE A 408 20.41 4.46 6.91
C ILE A 408 19.45 3.27 7.10
N HIS A 409 18.94 3.09 8.32
CA HIS A 409 17.92 2.09 8.65
C HIS A 409 16.48 2.55 8.33
N GLY A 410 16.29 3.75 7.75
CA GLY A 410 14.99 4.22 7.26
C GLY A 410 14.11 4.92 8.31
N PHE A 411 14.67 5.31 9.46
CA PHE A 411 13.98 6.06 10.50
C PHE A 411 14.21 7.57 10.39
N TYR A 412 13.21 8.35 10.81
CA TYR A 412 13.31 9.81 10.92
C TYR A 412 13.92 10.21 12.26
N ALA A 413 15.17 10.65 12.21
CA ALA A 413 15.88 11.13 13.39
C ALA A 413 16.55 12.50 13.17
N GLU A 414 16.62 13.30 14.24
CA GLU A 414 17.25 14.62 14.24
C GLU A 414 18.07 14.81 15.53
N ALA A 415 19.20 15.53 15.42
CA ALA A 415 20.05 15.84 16.56
C ALA A 415 19.81 17.27 17.06
N GLU A 416 19.67 17.46 18.36
CA GLU A 416 19.54 18.77 19.01
C GLU A 416 20.87 19.20 19.65
N THR A 417 21.75 19.75 18.80
CA THR A 417 23.14 20.11 19.16
C THR A 417 23.30 21.53 19.69
N SER A 418 22.22 22.29 19.91
CA SER A 418 22.33 23.66 20.43
C SER A 418 22.98 23.73 21.82
N GLY A 419 23.45 24.90 22.21
CA GLY A 419 24.01 25.14 23.56
C GLY A 419 22.98 25.18 24.70
N LYS A 420 21.72 24.79 24.47
CA LYS A 420 20.67 24.74 25.50
C LYS A 420 21.00 23.68 26.56
N THR A 421 20.46 23.84 27.77
CA THR A 421 20.59 22.81 28.82
C THR A 421 19.88 21.51 28.42
N LEU A 422 20.40 20.36 28.86
CA LEU A 422 19.82 19.05 28.59
C LEU A 422 18.32 18.99 28.90
N ASN A 423 17.92 19.47 30.08
CA ASN A 423 16.51 19.49 30.50
C ASN A 423 15.64 20.34 29.58
N LYS A 424 16.15 21.47 29.07
CA LYS A 424 15.43 22.31 28.11
C LYS A 424 15.23 21.58 26.78
N LYS A 425 16.28 20.94 26.25
CA LYS A 425 16.21 20.14 25.02
C LYS A 425 15.21 19.00 25.13
N VAL A 426 15.28 18.23 26.22
CA VAL A 426 14.35 17.12 26.49
C VAL A 426 12.91 17.64 26.62
N ARG A 427 12.68 18.77 27.29
CA ARG A 427 11.35 19.36 27.41
C ARG A 427 10.80 19.83 26.07
N GLU A 428 11.60 20.50 25.25
CA GLU A 428 11.21 20.93 23.89
C GLU A 428 10.87 19.72 23.02
N ALA A 429 11.66 18.64 23.11
CA ALA A 429 11.40 17.38 22.44
C ALA A 429 10.05 16.76 22.82
N GLN A 430 9.75 16.72 24.13
CA GLN A 430 8.48 16.22 24.65
C GLN A 430 7.30 17.08 24.19
N LEU A 431 7.43 18.42 24.21
CA LEU A 431 6.40 19.33 23.70
C LEU A 431 6.16 19.15 22.21
N ALA A 432 7.22 18.92 21.43
CA ALA A 432 7.17 18.62 20.01
C ALA A 432 6.64 17.21 19.68
N GLN A 433 6.35 16.39 20.70
CA GLN A 433 5.79 15.03 20.62
C GLN A 433 6.68 14.02 19.89
N TRP A 434 8.01 14.13 20.02
CA TRP A 434 8.92 13.07 19.56
C TRP A 434 8.63 11.76 20.28
N ASN A 435 8.51 10.64 19.57
CA ASN A 435 8.22 9.34 20.20
C ASN A 435 9.31 8.93 21.17
N TYR A 436 10.56 9.05 20.74
CA TYR A 436 11.74 8.73 21.53
C TYR A 436 12.73 9.89 21.59
N ILE A 437 13.37 10.02 22.75
CA ILE A 437 14.45 10.97 23.00
C ILE A 437 15.66 10.15 23.45
N ALA A 438 16.67 10.07 22.59
CA ALA A 438 17.91 9.34 22.83
C ALA A 438 18.96 10.31 23.38
N VAL A 439 19.30 10.18 24.66
CA VAL A 439 20.33 11.01 25.31
C VAL A 439 21.68 10.33 25.15
N VAL A 440 22.71 11.11 24.81
CA VAL A 440 24.07 10.61 24.61
C VAL A 440 25.12 11.45 25.35
N GLY A 441 26.03 10.79 26.07
CA GLY A 441 27.20 11.39 26.71
C GLY A 441 28.45 10.54 26.57
N ALA A 442 29.38 10.68 27.52
CA ALA A 442 30.68 10.00 27.48
C ALA A 442 30.55 8.47 27.56
N GLU A 443 29.67 7.99 28.43
CA GLU A 443 29.40 6.55 28.60
C GLU A 443 28.78 5.96 27.34
N GLU A 444 27.76 6.63 26.78
CA GLU A 444 27.10 6.23 25.54
C GLU A 444 28.05 6.21 24.34
N GLN A 445 28.89 7.23 24.20
CA GLN A 445 29.87 7.28 23.11
C GLN A 445 30.91 6.16 23.22
N THR A 446 31.37 5.85 24.45
CA THR A 446 32.38 4.81 24.69
C THR A 446 31.82 3.41 24.43
N SER A 447 30.56 3.18 24.81
CA SER A 447 29.89 1.88 24.68
C SER A 447 29.10 1.72 23.37
N LEU A 448 29.10 2.73 22.49
CA LEU A 448 28.26 2.80 21.30
C LEU A 448 26.78 2.50 21.61
N SER A 449 26.24 3.21 22.59
CA SER A 449 24.87 3.04 23.11
C SER A 449 24.10 4.37 23.18
N VAL A 450 22.83 4.30 23.53
CA VAL A 450 21.99 5.47 23.81
C VAL A 450 21.15 5.26 25.06
N ASN A 451 20.94 6.31 25.85
CA ASN A 451 19.98 6.28 26.95
C ASN A 451 18.61 6.74 26.44
N LEU A 452 17.64 5.83 26.39
CA LEU A 452 16.36 6.08 25.72
C LEU A 452 15.29 6.57 26.69
N ARG A 453 14.52 7.59 26.27
CA ARG A 453 13.31 8.06 26.95
C ARG A 453 12.12 8.02 26.00
N SER A 454 10.94 7.66 26.49
CA SER A 454 9.68 7.71 25.75
C SER A 454 8.94 9.03 26.00
N ARG A 455 8.09 9.46 25.07
CA ARG A 455 7.18 10.59 25.30
C ARG A 455 6.18 10.37 26.45
N GLU A 456 5.87 9.11 26.78
CA GLU A 456 4.80 8.75 27.71
C GLU A 456 5.28 8.66 29.15
N SER A 457 6.57 8.42 29.37
CA SER A 457 7.17 8.28 30.69
C SER A 457 8.28 9.30 30.89
N ALA A 458 8.29 9.93 32.07
CA ALA A 458 9.39 10.79 32.49
C ALA A 458 10.67 9.99 32.85
N GLN A 459 10.53 8.70 33.13
CA GLN A 459 11.65 7.81 33.46
C GLN A 459 12.32 7.30 32.18
N ALA A 460 13.63 7.12 32.24
CA ALA A 460 14.39 6.50 31.16
C ALA A 460 14.00 5.01 31.04
N LEU A 461 13.87 4.55 29.79
CA LEU A 461 13.64 3.14 29.47
C LEU A 461 14.91 2.30 29.71
N GLY A 462 16.08 2.94 29.79
CA GLY A 462 17.37 2.31 30.01
C GLY A 462 18.39 2.68 28.93
N SER A 463 19.56 2.07 29.01
CA SER A 463 20.60 2.14 27.98
C SER A 463 20.40 1.01 26.97
N PHE A 464 20.55 1.32 25.68
CA PHE A 464 20.45 0.38 24.56
C PHE A 464 21.72 0.47 23.72
N SER A 465 22.33 -0.66 23.38
CA SER A 465 23.34 -0.67 22.31
C SER A 465 22.72 -0.16 21.00
N MET A 466 23.52 0.36 20.08
CA MET A 466 22.97 0.79 18.79
C MET A 466 22.24 -0.32 18.02
N MET A 467 22.71 -1.57 18.12
CA MET A 467 22.05 -2.72 17.49
C MET A 467 20.69 -3.00 18.14
N ASP A 468 20.64 -3.07 19.47
CA ASP A 468 19.39 -3.32 20.21
C ASP A 468 18.40 -2.16 20.02
N PHE A 469 18.90 -0.94 19.92
CA PHE A 469 18.06 0.22 19.68
C PHE A 469 17.39 0.14 18.30
N ILE A 470 18.15 -0.18 17.25
CA ILE A 470 17.61 -0.37 15.91
C ILE A 470 16.58 -1.51 15.89
N ALA A 471 16.91 -2.67 16.49
CA ALA A 471 16.00 -3.81 16.57
C ALA A 471 14.69 -3.46 17.30
N LYS A 472 14.75 -2.65 18.36
CA LYS A 472 13.56 -2.12 19.03
C LYS A 472 12.73 -1.26 18.08
N LEU A 473 13.33 -0.33 17.33
CA LEU A 473 12.60 0.52 16.40
C LEU A 473 11.97 -0.29 15.25
N ASP A 474 12.65 -1.33 14.78
CA ASP A 474 12.13 -2.25 13.75
C ASP A 474 10.89 -3.00 14.25
N SER A 475 10.83 -3.38 15.53
CA SER A 475 9.65 -4.04 16.11
C SER A 475 8.40 -3.14 16.14
N GLU A 476 8.59 -1.82 16.09
CA GLU A 476 7.52 -0.81 16.07
C GLU A 476 7.33 -0.18 14.68
N ALA A 477 8.04 -0.69 13.66
CA ALA A 477 7.98 -0.20 12.29
C ALA A 477 6.61 -0.43 11.65
N MET A 478 6.48 -0.01 10.38
CA MET A 478 5.22 -0.07 9.65
C MET A 478 4.64 -1.48 9.65
N PRO A 479 3.40 -1.67 10.15
CA PRO A 479 2.79 -2.98 10.22
C PRO A 479 2.47 -3.51 8.82
N SER A 480 2.36 -4.83 8.69
CA SER A 480 1.92 -5.49 7.47
C SER A 480 1.02 -6.69 7.79
N SER A 481 0.12 -7.03 6.88
CA SER A 481 -0.78 -8.18 7.04
C SER A 481 -0.06 -9.52 6.95
N GLN A 482 1.14 -9.53 6.37
CA GLN A 482 2.01 -10.70 6.29
C GLN A 482 3.46 -10.31 6.64
N PRO A 483 4.26 -11.24 7.19
CA PRO A 483 5.66 -10.97 7.46
C PRO A 483 6.44 -10.66 6.16
N LEU A 484 6.90 -9.43 6.02
CA LEU A 484 7.69 -9.03 4.85
C LEU A 484 9.13 -9.54 4.97
N ARG A 485 9.74 -9.84 3.82
CA ARG A 485 11.15 -10.27 3.71
C ARG A 485 11.46 -11.58 4.47
N GLN A 486 10.44 -12.40 4.70
CA GLN A 486 10.57 -13.74 5.25
C GLN A 486 10.33 -14.78 4.15
N PHE A 487 11.05 -15.89 4.22
CA PHE A 487 10.89 -16.98 3.28
C PHE A 487 9.77 -17.90 3.75
N GLU A 488 8.73 -18.05 2.92
CA GLU A 488 7.69 -19.05 3.16
C GLU A 488 8.09 -20.38 2.50
N PRO A 489 8.20 -21.48 3.26
CA PRO A 489 8.49 -22.79 2.69
C PRO A 489 7.39 -23.21 1.70
N PHE A 490 7.79 -23.76 0.55
CA PHE A 490 6.85 -24.31 -0.42
C PHE A 490 6.10 -25.50 0.18
N GLN A 491 4.77 -25.39 0.29
CA GLN A 491 3.90 -26.44 0.83
C GLN A 491 3.27 -27.34 -0.24
N GLY A 492 3.50 -27.06 -1.53
CA GLY A 492 2.94 -27.85 -2.62
C GLY A 492 3.66 -29.18 -2.81
N ARG A 493 3.12 -30.03 -3.69
CA ARG A 493 3.89 -31.19 -4.17
C ARG A 493 5.05 -30.68 -5.00
N LEU A 494 6.25 -31.03 -4.58
CA LEU A 494 7.39 -30.99 -5.47
C LEU A 494 7.11 -31.97 -6.62
N PRO A 495 7.47 -31.63 -7.86
CA PRO A 495 7.45 -32.61 -8.94
C PRO A 495 8.17 -33.85 -8.44
N GLU A 496 7.61 -35.03 -8.70
CA GLU A 496 8.38 -36.25 -8.52
C GLU A 496 9.63 -36.08 -9.36
N THR A 497 10.75 -35.83 -8.70
CA THR A 497 12.03 -36.08 -9.33
C THR A 497 11.97 -37.58 -9.58
N LYS A 498 11.79 -37.96 -10.85
CA LYS A 498 12.42 -39.20 -11.27
C LYS A 498 13.85 -39.03 -10.77
N LYS A 499 14.21 -39.74 -9.69
CA LYS A 499 15.62 -40.08 -9.47
C LYS A 499 16.12 -40.42 -10.85
N PRO A 500 17.21 -39.81 -11.35
CA PRO A 500 17.72 -40.20 -12.65
C PRO A 500 17.72 -41.72 -12.63
N GLU A 501 16.84 -42.32 -13.46
CA GLU A 501 16.99 -43.74 -13.77
C GLU A 501 18.47 -43.80 -14.16
N PRO A 502 19.29 -44.67 -13.52
CA PRO A 502 20.68 -44.76 -13.91
C PRO A 502 20.62 -44.91 -15.41
N GLU A 503 21.07 -43.89 -16.16
CA GLU A 503 21.04 -43.96 -17.59
C GLU A 503 21.81 -45.24 -17.85
N ALA A 504 21.10 -46.27 -18.34
CA ALA A 504 21.75 -47.42 -18.90
C ALA A 504 22.55 -46.79 -20.01
N SER A 505 23.83 -46.55 -19.71
CA SER A 505 24.77 -45.87 -20.58
C SER A 505 24.53 -46.49 -21.94
N LYS A 506 23.93 -45.72 -22.86
CA LYS A 506 23.91 -46.14 -24.24
C LYS A 506 25.37 -46.04 -24.63
N GLN A 507 26.07 -47.15 -24.44
CA GLN A 507 27.32 -47.49 -25.06
C GLN A 507 27.11 -47.33 -26.56
N LYS A 508 27.21 -46.10 -27.05
CA LYS A 508 27.83 -45.88 -28.34
C LYS A 508 29.27 -46.29 -28.13
N GLY A 509 29.61 -47.45 -28.66
CA GLY A 509 30.90 -48.07 -28.44
C GLY A 509 32.05 -47.12 -28.76
N GLN A 510 32.86 -46.84 -27.74
CA GLN A 510 34.27 -47.18 -27.82
C GLN A 510 34.50 -48.38 -26.89
N LYS A 511 34.07 -49.55 -27.35
CA LYS A 511 34.57 -50.83 -26.82
C LYS A 511 36.07 -50.87 -27.13
N GLY A 512 36.93 -50.63 -26.14
CA GLY A 512 38.36 -50.81 -26.36
C GLY A 512 39.31 -50.56 -25.20
N SER A 513 39.07 -49.60 -24.29
CA SER A 513 40.22 -49.10 -23.50
C SER A 513 40.32 -49.53 -22.03
N LEU A 514 39.23 -49.95 -21.35
CA LEU A 514 39.32 -50.24 -19.90
C LEU A 514 39.28 -51.72 -19.49
N GLN A 515 38.61 -52.60 -20.24
CA GLN A 515 38.64 -54.05 -19.92
C GLN A 515 39.94 -54.73 -20.35
N LEU A 516 40.72 -54.12 -21.26
CA LEU A 516 42.05 -54.59 -21.68
C LEU A 516 43.21 -54.14 -20.77
N ARG A 517 42.99 -53.17 -19.86
CA ARG A 517 44.05 -52.69 -18.95
C ARG A 517 44.12 -53.45 -17.63
N LYS A 518 43.07 -54.21 -17.26
CA LYS A 518 43.08 -55.07 -16.08
C LYS A 518 43.73 -56.45 -16.29
N ALA A 519 44.16 -56.77 -17.52
CA ALA A 519 44.70 -58.09 -17.83
C ALA A 519 46.23 -58.23 -17.71
N ASN A 520 47.00 -57.17 -17.42
CA ASN A 520 48.48 -57.22 -17.54
C ASN A 520 49.28 -56.43 -16.48
N SER A 521 48.80 -56.31 -15.24
CA SER A 521 49.68 -55.80 -14.16
C SER A 521 49.18 -56.19 -12.78
N ASP A 522 49.97 -56.97 -12.04
CA ASP A 522 49.75 -57.36 -10.64
C ASP A 522 49.83 -56.19 -9.63
N ARG A 523 49.85 -54.94 -10.08
CA ARG A 523 49.90 -53.74 -9.20
C ARG A 523 48.54 -53.13 -8.85
N PHE A 524 47.41 -53.63 -9.37
CA PHE A 524 46.09 -53.00 -9.18
C PHE A 524 45.08 -53.85 -8.37
N ALA A 525 45.55 -54.81 -7.58
CA ALA A 525 44.67 -55.67 -6.77
C ALA A 525 44.17 -55.02 -5.47
N SER A 526 44.69 -53.87 -5.06
CA SER A 526 44.46 -53.31 -3.70
C SER A 526 43.86 -51.90 -3.65
N LEU A 527 43.29 -51.37 -4.74
CA LEU A 527 42.67 -50.04 -4.74
C LEU A 527 41.14 -50.16 -4.68
N SER A 528 40.55 -49.67 -3.58
CA SER A 528 39.11 -49.61 -3.36
C SER A 528 38.44 -48.58 -4.27
N VAL A 529 37.18 -48.86 -4.58
CA VAL A 529 36.29 -48.20 -5.54
C VAL A 529 35.67 -46.93 -4.93
N GLU A 530 36.50 -46.04 -4.41
CA GLU A 530 36.02 -44.83 -3.73
C GLU A 530 36.15 -43.61 -4.66
N GLU A 531 34.95 -43.21 -5.10
CA GLU A 531 34.53 -41.84 -5.39
C GLU A 531 34.96 -41.24 -6.73
N ASP A 532 33.96 -41.11 -7.59
CA ASP A 532 33.98 -40.32 -8.82
C ASP A 532 34.26 -38.84 -8.48
N VAL A 533 35.56 -38.52 -8.36
CA VAL A 533 36.07 -37.19 -7.99
C VAL A 533 35.45 -36.09 -8.85
N GLU A 534 35.12 -36.38 -10.11
CA GLU A 534 34.48 -35.42 -11.01
C GLU A 534 33.06 -35.04 -10.54
N GLY A 535 32.25 -36.01 -10.10
CA GLY A 535 30.91 -35.77 -9.55
C GLY A 535 30.93 -35.06 -8.19
N PHE A 536 31.95 -35.31 -7.37
CA PHE A 536 32.16 -34.57 -6.11
C PHE A 536 32.49 -33.09 -6.38
N LEU A 537 33.40 -32.82 -7.32
CA LEU A 537 33.81 -31.47 -7.70
C LEU A 537 32.68 -30.65 -8.37
N GLU A 538 31.74 -31.30 -9.05
CA GLU A 538 30.56 -30.64 -9.62
C GLU A 538 29.62 -30.10 -8.54
N SER A 539 29.44 -30.84 -7.44
CA SER A 539 28.53 -30.48 -6.35
C SER A 539 29.17 -29.54 -5.30
N HIS A 540 30.50 -29.42 -5.28
CA HIS A 540 31.26 -28.62 -4.32
C HIS A 540 32.23 -27.65 -5.03
N PRO A 541 31.75 -26.57 -5.67
CA PRO A 541 32.62 -25.60 -6.32
C PRO A 541 33.48 -24.87 -5.28
N TYR A 542 34.79 -25.08 -5.35
CA TYR A 542 35.83 -24.69 -4.37
C TYR A 542 35.91 -23.18 -3.99
N VAL A 543 35.05 -22.32 -4.56
CA VAL A 543 35.08 -20.86 -4.34
C VAL A 543 34.10 -20.44 -3.23
N LYS A 544 34.37 -20.91 -2.01
CA LYS A 544 34.13 -20.25 -0.70
C LYS A 544 34.05 -21.31 0.42
N GLY A 545 35.12 -21.42 1.21
CA GLY A 545 35.08 -22.09 2.52
C GLY A 545 35.66 -23.50 2.59
N PHE A 546 36.20 -24.05 1.48
CA PHE A 546 36.98 -25.28 1.52
C PHE A 546 38.46 -24.95 1.75
N SER A 547 39.10 -25.63 2.69
CA SER A 547 40.55 -25.51 2.96
C SER A 547 41.23 -26.77 2.42
N PRO A 548 42.17 -26.64 1.46
CA PRO A 548 42.92 -27.77 0.95
C PRO A 548 43.61 -28.58 2.06
N SER A 549 43.64 -29.89 1.89
CA SER A 549 44.12 -30.86 2.88
C SER A 549 45.33 -31.63 2.37
N LYS A 550 45.96 -32.43 3.25
CA LYS A 550 47.03 -33.34 2.85
C LYS A 550 46.62 -34.32 1.73
N ALA A 551 45.36 -34.76 1.71
CA ALA A 551 44.85 -35.66 0.68
C ALA A 551 44.85 -35.01 -0.72
N ASP A 552 44.63 -33.68 -0.79
CA ASP A 552 44.68 -32.93 -2.03
C ASP A 552 46.10 -32.86 -2.61
N VAL A 553 47.13 -32.80 -1.74
CA VAL A 553 48.54 -32.83 -2.17
C VAL A 553 48.89 -34.18 -2.77
N GLU A 554 48.49 -35.27 -2.11
CA GLU A 554 48.78 -36.63 -2.57
C GLU A 554 48.12 -36.92 -3.93
N LEU A 555 46.88 -36.44 -4.13
CA LEU A 555 46.20 -36.54 -5.42
C LEU A 555 46.83 -35.64 -6.49
N PHE A 556 47.25 -34.42 -6.12
CA PHE A 556 47.89 -33.48 -7.05
C PHE A 556 49.23 -34.03 -7.56
N ASP A 557 50.07 -34.55 -6.68
CA ASP A 557 51.37 -35.13 -7.03
C ASP A 557 51.19 -36.36 -7.94
N GLN A 558 50.20 -37.21 -7.67
CA GLN A 558 49.86 -38.35 -8.55
C GLN A 558 49.40 -37.90 -9.94
N LEU A 559 48.69 -36.78 -10.04
CA LEU A 559 48.24 -36.22 -11.33
C LEU A 559 49.37 -35.50 -12.06
N CYS A 560 50.32 -34.88 -11.37
CA CYS A 560 51.55 -34.37 -12.00
C CYS A 560 52.36 -35.49 -12.67
N GLU A 561 52.40 -36.69 -12.08
CA GLU A 561 53.11 -37.84 -12.65
C GLU A 561 52.34 -38.54 -13.77
N SER A 562 51.01 -38.57 -13.70
CA SER A 562 50.14 -39.29 -14.65
C SER A 562 49.60 -38.43 -15.79
N GLY A 563 49.72 -37.10 -15.70
CA GLY A 563 49.32 -36.12 -16.71
C GLY A 563 48.18 -35.21 -16.26
N VAL A 564 48.11 -33.99 -16.82
CA VAL A 564 47.09 -32.99 -16.48
C VAL A 564 45.68 -33.54 -16.79
N PRO A 565 44.71 -33.41 -15.88
CA PRO A 565 43.35 -33.90 -16.10
C PRO A 565 42.64 -33.27 -17.31
N GLU A 566 41.88 -34.07 -18.06
CA GLU A 566 41.14 -33.61 -19.26
C GLU A 566 39.76 -33.02 -18.93
N THR A 567 39.19 -33.30 -17.75
CA THR A 567 37.84 -32.84 -17.39
C THR A 567 37.83 -31.43 -16.81
N PRO A 568 36.79 -30.61 -17.10
CA PRO A 568 36.78 -29.21 -16.69
C PRO A 568 36.84 -28.96 -15.18
N ASN A 569 36.24 -29.82 -14.35
CA ASN A 569 36.20 -29.60 -12.90
C ASN A 569 37.50 -30.04 -12.22
N LEU A 570 38.01 -31.21 -12.58
CA LEU A 570 39.32 -31.67 -12.11
C LEU A 570 40.46 -30.76 -12.56
N LYS A 571 40.38 -30.20 -13.78
CA LYS A 571 41.35 -29.19 -14.24
C LYS A 571 41.30 -27.92 -13.40
N ARG A 572 40.10 -27.41 -13.08
CA ARG A 572 39.97 -26.23 -12.19
C ARG A 572 40.51 -26.49 -10.79
N TRP A 573 40.26 -27.68 -10.24
CA TRP A 573 40.85 -28.09 -8.97
C TRP A 573 42.37 -28.19 -9.06
N PHE A 574 42.89 -28.82 -10.11
CA PHE A 574 44.33 -28.97 -10.34
C PHE A 574 45.03 -27.61 -10.45
N ASP A 575 44.50 -26.69 -11.27
CA ASP A 575 45.01 -25.33 -11.43
C ASP A 575 44.96 -24.56 -10.08
N HIS A 576 43.94 -24.80 -9.26
CA HIS A 576 43.82 -24.18 -7.94
C HIS A 576 44.87 -24.71 -6.96
N ILE A 577 45.07 -26.03 -6.87
CA ILE A 577 46.11 -26.62 -6.01
C ILE A 577 47.52 -26.26 -6.53
N GLU A 578 47.71 -26.20 -7.84
CA GLU A 578 48.96 -25.77 -8.47
C GLU A 578 49.35 -24.34 -8.09
N SER A 579 48.35 -23.45 -7.94
CA SER A 579 48.56 -22.04 -7.64
C SER A 579 49.25 -21.76 -6.29
N PHE A 580 49.26 -22.74 -5.38
CA PHE A 580 49.95 -22.63 -4.09
C PHE A 580 51.43 -23.05 -4.21
N PRO A 581 52.40 -22.35 -3.58
CA PRO A 581 53.79 -22.80 -3.55
C PRO A 581 53.96 -24.18 -2.90
N SER A 582 54.94 -24.96 -3.34
CA SER A 582 55.22 -26.30 -2.79
C SER A 582 55.49 -26.31 -1.28
N ALA A 583 56.12 -25.25 -0.75
CA ALA A 583 56.36 -25.07 0.67
C ALA A 583 55.07 -24.85 1.49
N GLU A 584 54.03 -24.29 0.87
CA GLU A 584 52.72 -24.07 1.49
C GLU A 584 51.89 -25.36 1.47
N ARG A 585 51.89 -26.08 0.34
CA ARG A 585 51.23 -27.41 0.22
C ARG A 585 51.77 -28.40 1.25
N ALA A 586 53.07 -28.38 1.53
CA ALA A 586 53.71 -29.25 2.52
C ALA A 586 53.23 -29.00 3.98
N GLN A 587 52.58 -27.87 4.26
CA GLN A 587 52.07 -27.51 5.58
C GLN A 587 50.59 -27.87 5.78
N TRP A 588 49.90 -28.39 4.75
CA TRP A 588 48.49 -28.75 4.86
C TRP A 588 48.31 -29.97 5.76
N VAL A 589 47.44 -29.82 6.77
CA VAL A 589 47.20 -30.82 7.81
C VAL A 589 46.16 -31.83 7.32
N THR A 590 46.19 -33.06 7.83
CA THR A 590 45.11 -34.03 7.65
C THR A 590 43.86 -33.48 8.36
N ALA A 591 42.79 -33.24 7.61
CA ALA A 591 41.48 -32.86 8.14
C ALA A 591 40.72 -34.09 8.66
#